data_AF-A0A3C1Y822-F1
#
_entry.id   AF-A0A3C1Y822-F1
#
_cell.length_a   1.000
_cell.length_b   1.000
_cell.length_c   1.000
_cell.angle_alpha   90.00
_cell.angle_beta   90.00
_cell.angle_gamma   90.00
#
_symmetry.space_group_name_H-M   'P 1'
#
loop_
_entity.id
_entity.type
_entity.pdbx_description
1 polymer ?
#
loop_
_entity_poly.entity_id
_entity_poly.type
_entity_poly.pdbx_seq_one_letter_code
_entity_poly.pdbx_strand_id
1 'polypeptide(L)'
;MNATAHTTLCRATATDRNAHMTDNATLPRPRPIELLAPARDADTAIEAIRHGADAVYIGASSHGARQSAANGVAEIRRVCRYAHRFGAKVYVTVNTIVYDNELDQVRRLVHDLWRAGADALIVQDMALLEMDLPPIPLHASTQCDTRTPEKARFLEQCGFSQIVLARELTAAEIEEISRTVTTPLEVFVHGALCVSYSGDCQASWVMTGRSANRGECAQICRLKYNLEDAGGNILLRDKHLLSLRDMNRIAHLSTLLQAGVSSFKIEGRLKDAAYVKNVVAAYRRAIDNIIDAQPHKYRRASCGHSETTFIPDLDKSFNRGYTPYFLASTPGKGTLAQFGTPKWIGEHVGEAVRCRNREIEAKLTCRLNNGDGLSYFTRAGEFKGFRVNRAEGNRIFTATATDITPGTALYRNSDTAFTAAMQGHTARRTLALRLTLRPLPWGIALDASPEHGPAVTVTARTEMAPAKTPQEESRGRALRKTGDTCYRVTEITDLLGPVFVPASILSGLRRDAIYALEKAAEATRRPQQRETPEKLPELIRPLT
;
A
#
# COMPACT_ATOMS: atom_id res chain seq x y z
N MET A 1 54.48 15.89 76.51
CA MET A 1 53.33 15.01 76.19
C MET A 1 52.66 15.58 74.95
N ASN A 2 52.40 14.71 73.98
CA ASN A 2 51.59 14.89 72.75
C ASN A 2 52.23 15.61 71.54
N ALA A 3 53.05 14.83 70.82
CA ALA A 3 52.97 14.47 69.38
C ALA A 3 51.85 15.14 68.52
N THR A 4 51.98 15.46 67.23
CA THR A 4 53.02 15.30 66.19
C THR A 4 52.62 16.13 64.94
N ALA A 5 53.63 16.73 64.29
CA ALA A 5 53.87 16.89 62.85
C ALA A 5 52.83 17.47 61.84
N HIS A 6 53.33 18.50 61.14
CA HIS A 6 53.02 19.07 59.81
C HIS A 6 52.58 18.11 58.69
N THR A 7 51.82 18.61 57.68
CA THR A 7 52.32 18.93 56.31
C THR A 7 51.22 19.53 55.39
N THR A 8 51.55 20.68 54.79
CA THR A 8 51.20 21.40 53.53
C THR A 8 50.16 20.81 52.53
N LEU A 9 49.27 21.64 51.94
CA LEU A 9 49.28 22.04 50.50
C LEU A 9 48.11 22.94 50.02
N CYS A 10 48.45 23.68 48.96
CA CYS A 10 47.82 24.84 48.29
C CYS A 10 46.41 24.69 47.69
N ARG A 11 45.82 25.88 47.47
CA ARG A 11 44.62 26.26 46.69
C ARG A 11 44.49 25.59 45.31
N ALA A 12 43.26 25.29 44.92
CA ALA A 12 42.78 25.38 43.53
C ALA A 12 41.26 25.64 43.46
N THR A 13 40.87 26.30 42.39
CA THR A 13 39.63 27.02 42.07
C THR A 13 38.40 26.16 41.80
N ALA A 14 37.22 26.80 41.87
CA ALA A 14 35.91 26.25 41.63
C ALA A 14 35.75 25.56 40.26
N THR A 15 35.38 24.28 40.29
CA THR A 15 34.77 23.55 39.18
C THR A 15 33.77 22.53 39.72
N ASP A 16 32.66 22.39 38.99
CA ASP A 16 31.73 21.26 38.92
C ASP A 16 31.23 20.61 40.21
N ARG A 17 30.07 21.11 40.66
CA ARG A 17 29.06 20.31 41.36
C ARG A 17 27.68 20.63 40.81
N ASN A 18 27.38 20.13 39.61
CA ASN A 18 26.01 19.92 39.14
C ASN A 18 26.03 18.99 37.91
N ALA A 19 26.42 17.74 38.13
CA ALA A 19 26.30 16.69 37.13
C ALA A 19 25.72 15.44 37.78
N HIS A 20 24.48 15.51 38.27
CA HIS A 20 23.61 14.35 38.49
C HIS A 20 22.19 14.84 38.78
N MET A 21 21.36 14.96 37.74
CA MET A 21 19.94 14.58 37.72
C MET A 21 19.26 15.18 36.48
N THR A 22 18.39 14.37 35.87
CA THR A 22 17.45 14.67 34.77
C THR A 22 17.94 14.51 33.33
N ASP A 23 18.44 13.32 32.99
CA ASP A 23 18.33 12.84 31.60
C ASP A 23 17.20 11.80 31.53
N ASN A 24 15.96 12.30 31.59
CA ASN A 24 14.78 11.49 31.34
C ASN A 24 14.58 11.45 29.82
N ALA A 25 15.49 10.75 29.12
CA ALA A 25 15.44 10.58 27.68
C ALA A 25 14.15 9.84 27.31
N THR A 26 13.10 10.58 26.97
CA THR A 26 11.87 10.04 26.39
C THR A 26 12.26 9.17 25.20
N LEU A 27 12.04 7.86 25.31
CA LEU A 27 12.29 6.93 24.21
C LEU A 27 11.63 7.48 22.93
N PRO A 28 12.35 7.54 21.79
CA PRO A 28 11.79 8.07 20.56
C PRO A 28 10.54 7.26 20.19
N ARG A 29 9.46 7.96 19.83
CA ARG A 29 8.21 7.30 19.42
C ARG A 29 8.47 6.38 18.22
N PRO A 30 7.93 5.16 18.20
CA PRO A 30 8.09 4.25 17.06
C PRO A 30 7.66 4.92 15.75
N ARG A 31 8.48 4.76 14.70
CA ARG A 31 8.24 5.34 13.38
C ARG A 31 7.03 4.67 12.73
N PRO A 32 6.01 5.43 12.26
CA PRO A 32 4.88 4.86 11.54
C PRO A 32 5.33 4.35 10.17
N ILE A 33 4.96 3.11 9.85
CA ILE A 33 5.25 2.47 8.57
C ILE A 33 3.94 2.31 7.80
N GLU A 34 3.92 2.84 6.58
CA GLU A 34 2.77 2.84 5.68
C GLU A 34 2.92 1.81 4.57
N LEU A 35 1.91 0.98 4.38
CA LEU A 35 1.70 0.24 3.13
C LEU A 35 0.71 1.00 2.23
N LEU A 36 1.21 1.56 1.14
CA LEU A 36 0.44 2.33 0.17
C LEU A 36 0.06 1.47 -1.05
N ALA A 37 -1.24 1.22 -1.19
CA ALA A 37 -1.79 0.37 -2.25
C ALA A 37 -2.37 1.18 -3.42
N PRO A 38 -2.23 0.70 -4.68
CA PRO A 38 -2.90 1.30 -5.83
C PRO A 38 -4.38 0.96 -5.84
N ALA A 39 -5.18 1.83 -6.42
CA ALA A 39 -6.55 1.54 -6.77
C ALA A 39 -6.87 2.00 -8.19
N ARG A 40 -7.50 1.10 -8.96
CA ARG A 40 -8.11 1.44 -10.25
C ARG A 40 -9.37 2.28 -10.06
N ASP A 41 -10.19 1.84 -9.12
CA ASP A 41 -11.50 2.37 -8.78
C ASP A 41 -11.77 2.33 -7.27
N ALA A 42 -12.89 2.88 -6.84
CA ALA A 42 -13.25 2.97 -5.43
C ALA A 42 -13.47 1.60 -4.77
N ASP A 43 -13.96 0.60 -5.50
CA ASP A 43 -14.15 -0.75 -4.96
C ASP A 43 -12.80 -1.44 -4.70
N THR A 44 -11.87 -1.31 -5.64
CA THR A 44 -10.49 -1.80 -5.47
C THR A 44 -9.80 -1.11 -4.30
N ALA A 45 -10.00 0.20 -4.11
CA ALA A 45 -9.45 0.95 -2.98
C ALA A 45 -9.98 0.44 -1.64
N ILE A 46 -11.30 0.24 -1.54
CA ILE A 46 -11.95 -0.31 -0.35
C ILE A 46 -11.40 -1.70 -0.04
N GLU A 47 -11.27 -2.57 -1.04
CA GLU A 47 -10.70 -3.90 -0.84
C GLU A 47 -9.23 -3.85 -0.40
N ALA A 48 -8.41 -2.94 -0.94
CA ALA A 48 -7.03 -2.75 -0.50
C ALA A 48 -6.96 -2.40 1.00
N ILE A 49 -7.79 -1.46 1.46
CA ILE A 49 -7.87 -1.08 2.88
C ILE A 49 -8.32 -2.27 3.72
N ARG A 50 -9.31 -3.03 3.24
CA ARG A 50 -9.85 -4.23 3.90
C ARG A 50 -8.77 -5.30 4.09
N HIS A 51 -7.84 -5.42 3.14
CA HIS A 51 -6.71 -6.36 3.17
C HIS A 51 -5.46 -5.82 3.88
N GLY A 52 -5.53 -4.61 4.46
CA GLY A 52 -4.51 -4.10 5.39
C GLY A 52 -3.65 -2.97 4.86
N ALA A 53 -3.98 -2.36 3.71
CA ALA A 53 -3.33 -1.14 3.27
C ALA A 53 -3.51 -0.03 4.32
N ASP A 54 -2.42 0.69 4.64
CA ASP A 54 -2.48 1.85 5.52
C ASP A 54 -2.89 3.11 4.78
N ALA A 55 -2.64 3.15 3.48
CA ALA A 55 -3.10 4.18 2.59
C ALA A 55 -3.42 3.60 1.21
N VAL A 56 -4.23 4.31 0.45
CA VAL A 56 -4.51 4.02 -0.96
C VAL A 56 -4.24 5.24 -1.82
N TYR A 57 -3.76 5.02 -3.04
CA TYR A 57 -3.69 6.08 -4.04
C TYR A 57 -4.57 5.78 -5.25
N ILE A 58 -5.34 6.79 -5.66
CA ILE A 58 -6.37 6.70 -6.70
C ILE A 58 -6.28 7.91 -7.65
N GLY A 59 -6.61 7.72 -8.93
CA GLY A 59 -6.60 8.80 -9.91
C GLY A 59 -7.84 9.68 -9.81
N ALA A 60 -7.66 11.00 -9.85
CA ALA A 60 -8.76 11.95 -10.01
C ALA A 60 -9.44 11.82 -11.39
N SER A 61 -10.47 12.63 -11.64
CA SER A 61 -11.19 12.65 -12.92
C SER A 61 -10.33 13.11 -14.10
N SER A 62 -9.22 13.82 -13.82
CA SER A 62 -8.24 14.27 -14.81
C SER A 62 -6.85 14.41 -14.18
N HIS A 63 -5.84 14.70 -14.99
CA HIS A 63 -4.47 15.02 -14.56
C HIS A 63 -3.75 13.91 -13.75
N GLY A 64 -4.16 12.66 -13.92
CA GLY A 64 -3.47 11.49 -13.38
C GLY A 64 -2.65 10.79 -14.46
N ALA A 65 -1.46 10.27 -14.12
CA ALA A 65 -0.55 9.58 -15.05
C ALA A 65 -1.08 8.25 -15.67
N ARG A 66 -2.35 7.91 -15.47
CA ARG A 66 -3.10 6.81 -16.11
C ARG A 66 -4.52 7.28 -16.38
N GLN A 67 -4.76 7.89 -17.54
CA GLN A 67 -6.07 8.44 -17.89
C GLN A 67 -7.19 7.38 -17.86
N SER A 68 -6.89 6.12 -18.20
CA SER A 68 -7.85 5.01 -18.21
C SER A 68 -8.30 4.51 -16.82
N ALA A 69 -7.78 5.10 -15.74
CA ALA A 69 -8.17 4.81 -14.36
C ALA A 69 -8.50 6.11 -13.60
N ALA A 70 -9.31 6.96 -14.23
CA ALA A 70 -9.82 8.20 -13.66
C ALA A 70 -11.10 7.96 -12.85
N ASN A 71 -11.28 8.66 -11.74
CA ASN A 71 -12.41 8.49 -10.83
C ASN A 71 -13.08 9.83 -10.50
N GLY A 72 -14.41 9.82 -10.40
CA GLY A 72 -15.17 10.98 -9.98
C GLY A 72 -14.95 11.35 -8.51
N VAL A 73 -15.14 12.62 -8.17
CA VAL A 73 -14.99 13.14 -6.79
C VAL A 73 -15.91 12.42 -5.79
N ALA A 74 -17.11 12.01 -6.23
CA ALA A 74 -18.05 11.25 -5.40
C ALA A 74 -17.51 9.86 -5.00
N GLU A 75 -16.82 9.18 -5.93
CA GLU A 75 -16.18 7.89 -5.67
C GLU A 75 -15.02 8.04 -4.70
N ILE A 76 -14.20 9.09 -4.86
CA ILE A 76 -13.12 9.40 -3.93
C ILE A 76 -13.67 9.67 -2.52
N ARG A 77 -14.77 10.44 -2.40
CA ARG A 77 -15.47 10.66 -1.13
C ARG A 77 -15.93 9.35 -0.49
N ARG A 78 -16.42 8.40 -1.30
CA ARG A 78 -16.81 7.06 -0.82
C ARG A 78 -15.61 6.33 -0.21
N VAL A 79 -14.45 6.38 -0.87
CA VAL A 79 -13.20 5.77 -0.37
C VAL A 79 -12.74 6.45 0.91
N CYS A 80 -12.68 7.79 0.96
CA CYS A 80 -12.29 8.56 2.15
C CYS A 80 -13.11 8.16 3.37
N ARG A 81 -14.44 8.17 3.26
CA ARG A 81 -15.35 7.76 4.36
C ARG A 81 -15.07 6.33 4.84
N TYR A 82 -14.75 5.40 3.94
CA TYR A 82 -14.42 4.03 4.34
C TYR A 82 -13.03 3.95 5.01
N ALA A 83 -12.02 4.57 4.40
CA ALA A 83 -10.63 4.55 4.85
C ALA A 83 -10.45 5.15 6.25
N HIS A 84 -11.09 6.30 6.49
CA HIS A 84 -10.90 7.09 7.71
C HIS A 84 -11.40 6.38 8.96
N ARG A 85 -12.32 5.41 8.84
CA ARG A 85 -12.73 4.54 9.97
C ARG A 85 -11.53 3.83 10.60
N PHE A 86 -10.55 3.46 9.78
CA PHE A 86 -9.34 2.76 10.21
C PHE A 86 -8.14 3.70 10.38
N GLY A 87 -8.34 5.02 10.28
CA GLY A 87 -7.24 5.99 10.18
C GLY A 87 -6.42 5.86 8.88
N ALA A 88 -6.85 5.03 7.93
CA ALA A 88 -6.17 4.84 6.66
C ALA A 88 -6.33 6.07 5.77
N LYS A 89 -5.31 6.39 4.97
CA LYS A 89 -5.22 7.63 4.18
C LYS A 89 -5.60 7.41 2.72
N VAL A 90 -6.14 8.47 2.09
CA VAL A 90 -6.48 8.47 0.66
C VAL A 90 -5.68 9.56 -0.05
N TYR A 91 -4.75 9.15 -0.89
CA TYR A 91 -3.94 10.04 -1.72
C TYR A 91 -4.49 10.09 -3.13
N VAL A 92 -4.63 11.29 -3.69
CA VAL A 92 -5.19 11.45 -5.03
C VAL A 92 -4.09 11.90 -5.99
N THR A 93 -3.95 11.22 -7.13
CA THR A 93 -2.92 11.58 -8.09
C THR A 93 -3.38 12.71 -9.00
N VAL A 94 -2.67 13.84 -8.95
CA VAL A 94 -2.72 14.98 -9.87
C VAL A 94 -1.30 15.19 -10.39
N ASN A 95 -0.75 14.14 -10.99
CA ASN A 95 0.68 13.95 -11.26
C ASN A 95 0.99 13.94 -12.76
N THR A 96 0.40 14.85 -13.52
CA THR A 96 0.81 15.11 -14.90
C THR A 96 1.27 16.55 -15.02
N ILE A 97 2.02 16.85 -16.08
CA ILE A 97 2.32 18.23 -16.48
C ILE A 97 1.01 18.99 -16.67
N VAL A 98 0.95 20.24 -16.22
CA VAL A 98 -0.22 21.12 -16.31
C VAL A 98 0.09 22.25 -17.30
N TYR A 99 -0.81 22.53 -18.23
CA TYR A 99 -0.68 23.68 -19.13
C TYR A 99 -1.39 24.92 -18.59
N ASP A 100 -0.97 26.10 -19.04
CA ASP A 100 -1.48 27.39 -18.55
C ASP A 100 -3.01 27.50 -18.63
N ASN A 101 -3.59 27.00 -19.72
CA ASN A 101 -5.04 26.98 -19.92
C ASN A 101 -5.79 25.94 -19.05
N GLU A 102 -5.07 25.06 -18.36
CA GLU A 102 -5.61 24.02 -17.47
C GLU A 102 -5.52 24.41 -15.98
N LEU A 103 -4.71 25.42 -15.62
CA LEU A 103 -4.42 25.82 -14.22
C LEU A 103 -5.70 26.01 -13.39
N ASP A 104 -6.68 26.73 -13.96
CA ASP A 104 -7.94 27.04 -13.30
C ASP A 104 -8.82 25.80 -13.07
N GLN A 105 -8.78 24.86 -14.01
CA GLN A 105 -9.48 23.58 -13.88
C GLN A 105 -8.83 22.73 -12.78
N VAL A 106 -7.50 22.66 -12.76
CA VAL A 106 -6.74 21.94 -11.73
C VAL A 106 -7.03 22.52 -10.35
N ARG A 107 -7.00 23.84 -10.20
CA ARG A 107 -7.33 24.52 -8.93
C ARG A 107 -8.73 24.12 -8.43
N ARG A 108 -9.76 24.20 -9.27
CA ARG A 108 -11.13 23.78 -8.90
C ARG A 108 -11.19 22.30 -8.49
N LEU A 109 -10.54 21.42 -9.25
CA LEU A 109 -10.47 20.00 -8.94
C LEU A 109 -9.85 19.76 -7.55
N VAL A 110 -8.75 20.44 -7.23
CA VAL A 110 -8.10 20.29 -5.92
C VAL A 110 -9.01 20.71 -4.77
N HIS A 111 -9.74 21.82 -4.91
CA HIS A 111 -10.73 22.25 -3.92
C HIS A 111 -11.82 21.19 -3.71
N ASP A 112 -12.32 20.56 -4.79
CA ASP A 112 -13.34 19.52 -4.70
C ASP A 112 -12.82 18.22 -4.07
N LEU A 113 -11.57 17.85 -4.36
CA LEU A 113 -10.90 16.70 -3.75
C LEU A 113 -10.67 16.91 -2.25
N TRP A 114 -10.27 18.11 -1.85
CA TRP A 114 -10.12 18.45 -0.43
C TRP A 114 -11.46 18.37 0.31
N ARG A 115 -12.55 18.93 -0.26
CA ARG A 115 -13.91 18.79 0.29
C ARG A 115 -14.43 17.36 0.28
N ALA A 116 -13.92 16.50 -0.61
CA ALA A 116 -14.23 15.07 -0.60
C ALA A 116 -13.52 14.30 0.51
N GLY A 117 -12.51 14.91 1.15
CA GLY A 117 -11.76 14.34 2.26
C GLY A 117 -10.43 13.70 1.86
N ALA A 118 -9.91 13.97 0.66
CA ALA A 118 -8.57 13.52 0.27
C ALA A 118 -7.52 13.96 1.30
N ASP A 119 -6.61 13.06 1.68
CA ASP A 119 -5.60 13.32 2.71
C ASP A 119 -4.36 14.02 2.14
N ALA A 120 -4.03 13.78 0.87
CA ALA A 120 -2.95 14.46 0.16
C ALA A 120 -3.11 14.33 -1.36
N LEU A 121 -2.39 15.17 -2.10
CA LEU A 121 -2.23 15.03 -3.54
C LEU A 121 -0.83 14.50 -3.87
N ILE A 122 -0.73 13.53 -4.77
CA ILE A 122 0.55 13.13 -5.38
C ILE A 122 0.70 13.96 -6.65
N VAL A 123 1.72 14.81 -6.71
CA VAL A 123 1.86 15.85 -7.74
C VAL A 123 3.23 15.82 -8.40
N GLN A 124 3.28 16.22 -9.67
CA GLN A 124 4.53 16.35 -10.45
C GLN A 124 4.83 17.83 -10.74
N ASP A 125 3.81 18.57 -11.15
CA ASP A 125 3.98 19.94 -11.64
C ASP A 125 4.11 20.93 -10.47
N MET A 126 5.12 21.80 -10.53
CA MET A 126 5.42 22.74 -9.45
C MET A 126 4.48 23.94 -9.44
N ALA A 127 3.68 24.18 -10.50
CA ALA A 127 2.67 25.23 -10.51
C ALA A 127 1.67 25.10 -9.35
N LEU A 128 1.41 23.87 -8.86
CA LEU A 128 0.54 23.63 -7.71
C LEU A 128 1.07 24.24 -6.40
N LEU A 129 2.38 24.54 -6.31
CA LEU A 129 2.95 25.20 -5.15
C LEU A 129 2.53 26.66 -5.05
N GLU A 130 2.27 27.31 -6.20
CA GLU A 130 1.94 28.74 -6.32
C GLU A 130 0.43 29.02 -6.44
N MET A 131 -0.37 27.98 -6.73
CA MET A 131 -1.83 28.10 -6.81
C MET A 131 -2.48 28.40 -5.45
N ASP A 132 -3.61 29.12 -5.48
CA ASP A 132 -4.54 29.26 -4.35
C ASP A 132 -5.28 27.93 -4.08
N LEU A 133 -4.62 27.06 -3.33
CA LEU A 133 -5.11 25.74 -2.93
C LEU A 133 -5.61 25.77 -1.48
N PRO A 134 -6.59 24.91 -1.12
CA PRO A 134 -6.86 24.61 0.28
C PRO A 134 -5.59 24.03 0.95
N PRO A 135 -5.53 23.95 2.29
CA PRO A 135 -4.35 23.44 3.00
C PRO A 135 -4.22 21.91 2.89
N ILE A 136 -4.29 21.36 1.67
CA ILE A 136 -4.14 19.95 1.35
C ILE A 136 -2.64 19.59 1.20
N PRO A 137 -2.14 18.61 1.94
CA PRO A 137 -0.76 18.16 1.81
C PRO A 137 -0.40 17.74 0.38
N LEU A 138 0.83 18.02 -0.02
CA LEU A 138 1.37 17.66 -1.33
C LEU A 138 2.49 16.64 -1.15
N HIS A 139 2.44 15.56 -1.93
CA HIS A 139 3.43 14.50 -1.99
C HIS A 139 4.16 14.59 -3.33
N ALA A 140 5.49 14.65 -3.29
CA ALA A 140 6.30 14.78 -4.50
C ALA A 140 6.29 13.44 -5.24
N SER A 141 5.63 13.39 -6.40
CA SER A 141 5.51 12.17 -7.22
C SER A 141 6.88 11.60 -7.58
N THR A 142 6.93 10.31 -7.88
CA THR A 142 8.09 9.70 -8.54
C THR A 142 8.41 10.37 -9.89
N GLN A 143 7.41 11.07 -10.46
CA GLN A 143 7.62 11.90 -11.65
C GLN A 143 8.41 13.17 -11.42
N CYS A 144 8.65 13.55 -10.17
CA CYS A 144 9.61 14.59 -9.84
C CYS A 144 11.05 14.13 -10.03
N ASP A 145 11.33 12.84 -10.33
CA ASP A 145 12.68 12.30 -10.54
C ASP A 145 13.63 12.60 -9.37
N THR A 146 13.23 12.21 -8.16
CA THR A 146 14.02 12.44 -6.94
C THR A 146 15.07 11.35 -6.76
N ARG A 147 16.32 11.68 -7.13
CA ARG A 147 17.47 10.75 -7.10
C ARG A 147 18.65 11.21 -6.24
N THR A 148 18.68 12.47 -5.82
CA THR A 148 19.81 13.03 -5.09
C THR A 148 19.36 13.67 -3.76
N PRO A 149 20.26 13.74 -2.76
CA PRO A 149 19.96 14.40 -1.49
C PRO A 149 19.57 15.88 -1.65
N GLU A 150 20.20 16.61 -2.56
CA GLU A 150 19.92 18.03 -2.82
C GLU A 150 18.49 18.23 -3.32
N LYS A 151 18.03 17.35 -4.22
CA LYS A 151 16.68 17.45 -4.77
C LYS A 151 15.62 17.07 -3.73
N ALA A 152 15.89 16.08 -2.89
CA ALA A 152 15.01 15.73 -1.78
C ALA A 152 14.87 16.90 -0.78
N ARG A 153 16.00 17.50 -0.40
CA ARG A 153 16.02 18.69 0.47
C ARG A 153 15.27 19.87 -0.13
N PHE A 154 15.46 20.12 -1.42
CA PHE A 154 14.73 21.16 -2.14
C PHE A 154 13.21 20.93 -2.06
N LEU A 155 12.74 19.70 -2.32
CA LEU A 155 11.31 19.37 -2.22
C LEU A 155 10.79 19.51 -0.79
N GLU A 156 11.54 19.10 0.23
CA GLU A 156 11.18 19.36 1.64
C GLU A 156 11.01 20.86 1.92
N GLN A 157 11.96 21.69 1.48
CA GLN A 157 11.90 23.15 1.64
C GLN A 157 10.70 23.79 0.92
N CYS A 158 10.16 23.14 -0.10
CA CYS A 158 8.95 23.58 -0.80
C CYS A 158 7.65 23.24 -0.04
N GLY A 159 7.76 22.53 1.09
CA GLY A 159 6.61 22.13 1.91
C GLY A 159 5.97 20.80 1.51
N PHE A 160 6.66 19.96 0.74
CA PHE A 160 6.19 18.60 0.46
C PHE A 160 6.20 17.75 1.74
N SER A 161 5.07 17.10 2.05
CA SER A 161 4.90 16.30 3.26
C SER A 161 5.30 14.83 3.10
N GLN A 162 5.60 14.39 1.88
CA GLN A 162 6.16 13.07 1.56
C GLN A 162 6.89 13.16 0.22
N ILE A 163 8.01 12.44 0.09
CA ILE A 163 8.84 12.45 -1.11
C ILE A 163 8.94 11.03 -1.66
N VAL A 164 8.51 10.83 -2.90
CA VAL A 164 8.60 9.55 -3.58
C VAL A 164 9.92 9.47 -4.34
N LEU A 165 10.75 8.50 -3.99
CA LEU A 165 12.06 8.31 -4.60
C LEU A 165 11.97 7.55 -5.93
N ALA A 166 12.99 7.74 -6.77
CA ALA A 166 13.20 6.96 -7.97
C ALA A 166 13.45 5.47 -7.65
N ARG A 167 13.12 4.58 -8.58
CA ARG A 167 13.14 3.12 -8.35
C ARG A 167 14.55 2.54 -8.45
N GLU A 168 15.40 3.18 -9.23
CA GLU A 168 16.76 2.81 -9.61
C GLU A 168 17.81 3.06 -8.52
N LEU A 169 17.41 3.61 -7.37
CA LEU A 169 18.31 3.83 -6.25
C LEU A 169 18.65 2.52 -5.51
N THR A 170 19.90 2.45 -5.07
CA THR A 170 20.42 1.46 -4.12
C THR A 170 19.97 1.78 -2.69
N ALA A 171 20.09 0.80 -1.77
CA ALA A 171 19.77 1.05 -0.36
C ALA A 171 20.66 2.13 0.28
N ALA A 172 21.94 2.19 -0.11
CA ALA A 172 22.89 3.18 0.40
C ALA A 172 22.53 4.61 -0.04
N GLU A 173 22.15 4.81 -1.31
CA GLU A 173 21.70 6.12 -1.81
C GLU A 173 20.39 6.55 -1.15
N ILE A 174 19.46 5.62 -0.88
CA ILE A 174 18.24 5.91 -0.12
C ILE A 174 18.58 6.36 1.31
N GLU A 175 19.55 5.70 1.95
CA GLU A 175 20.03 6.08 3.29
C GLU A 175 20.70 7.46 3.30
N GLU A 176 21.49 7.77 2.28
CA GLU A 176 22.09 9.09 2.13
C GLU A 176 21.04 10.18 2.01
N ILE A 177 20.02 9.98 1.16
CA ILE A 177 18.89 10.90 1.02
C ILE A 177 18.15 11.05 2.35
N SER A 178 17.87 9.96 3.06
CA SER A 178 17.09 9.99 4.30
C SER A 178 17.77 10.75 5.44
N ARG A 179 19.11 10.82 5.45
CA ARG A 179 19.87 11.63 6.41
C ARG A 179 19.77 13.13 6.15
N THR A 180 19.32 13.55 4.96
CA THR A 180 19.28 14.96 4.56
C THR A 180 17.94 15.65 4.72
N VAL A 181 16.87 14.88 4.98
CA VAL A 181 15.49 15.34 5.12
C VAL A 181 14.82 14.71 6.33
N THR A 182 13.84 15.40 6.89
CA THR A 182 12.91 14.88 7.91
C THR A 182 11.60 14.39 7.30
N THR A 183 11.26 14.88 6.11
CA THR A 183 10.08 14.46 5.34
C THR A 183 10.10 12.95 5.08
N PRO A 184 8.99 12.23 5.35
CA PRO A 184 8.87 10.80 5.07
C PRO A 184 9.21 10.45 3.62
N LEU A 185 10.03 9.41 3.47
CA LEU A 185 10.39 8.86 2.17
C LEU A 185 9.50 7.67 1.79
N GLU A 186 9.02 7.70 0.55
CA GLU A 186 8.23 6.66 -0.08
C GLU A 186 9.04 5.98 -1.19
N VAL A 187 9.01 4.65 -1.25
CA VAL A 187 9.67 3.86 -2.31
C VAL A 187 8.72 2.83 -2.89
N PHE A 188 8.86 2.55 -4.18
CA PHE A 188 8.16 1.41 -4.77
C PHE A 188 8.82 0.09 -4.34
N VAL A 189 7.98 -0.88 -3.98
CA VAL A 189 8.41 -2.22 -3.55
C VAL A 189 7.93 -3.34 -4.48
N HIS A 190 6.90 -3.09 -5.28
CA HIS A 190 6.29 -4.12 -6.11
C HIS A 190 5.71 -3.55 -7.42
N GLY A 191 5.66 -4.38 -8.47
CA GLY A 191 4.92 -4.12 -9.71
C GLY A 191 5.80 -3.66 -10.89
N ALA A 192 5.19 -3.15 -11.97
CA ALA A 192 5.88 -3.02 -13.26
C ALA A 192 6.99 -1.95 -13.25
N LEU A 193 8.17 -2.28 -13.80
CA LEU A 193 9.28 -1.34 -14.00
C LEU A 193 9.18 -0.58 -15.33
N CYS A 194 9.72 0.64 -15.35
CA CYS A 194 9.92 1.45 -16.55
C CYS A 194 11.36 1.27 -17.04
N VAL A 195 11.56 1.29 -18.36
CA VAL A 195 12.90 1.19 -18.97
C VAL A 195 13.68 2.51 -18.88
N SER A 196 12.97 3.64 -18.86
CA SER A 196 13.54 4.98 -18.64
C SER A 196 13.64 5.29 -17.15
N TYR A 197 14.45 6.30 -16.80
CA TYR A 197 14.53 6.86 -15.45
C TYR A 197 13.14 7.24 -14.93
N SER A 198 12.95 7.04 -13.62
CA SER A 198 11.65 7.20 -12.98
C SER A 198 11.17 8.64 -13.11
N GLY A 199 10.09 8.84 -13.87
CA GLY A 199 9.50 10.17 -14.07
C GLY A 199 9.93 10.90 -15.34
N ASP A 200 10.95 10.42 -16.04
CA ASP A 200 11.52 11.10 -17.21
C ASP A 200 11.50 10.21 -18.46
N CYS A 201 10.28 9.84 -18.88
CA CYS A 201 10.08 9.06 -20.10
C CYS A 201 9.54 9.92 -21.25
N GLN A 202 10.42 10.35 -22.14
CA GLN A 202 10.08 11.12 -23.35
C GLN A 202 9.86 10.23 -24.58
N ALA A 203 10.35 8.99 -24.53
CA ALA A 203 10.37 8.10 -25.69
C ALA A 203 8.97 7.79 -26.25
N SER A 204 7.95 7.66 -25.38
CA SER A 204 6.56 7.47 -25.84
C SER A 204 6.05 8.65 -26.67
N TRP A 205 6.38 9.88 -26.27
CA TRP A 205 5.98 11.08 -27.00
C TRP A 205 6.67 11.14 -28.35
N VAL A 206 8.01 11.03 -28.36
CA VAL A 206 8.81 11.10 -29.59
C VAL A 206 8.36 10.07 -30.63
N MET A 207 8.04 8.85 -30.20
CA MET A 207 7.67 7.78 -31.13
C MET A 207 6.20 7.78 -31.57
N THR A 208 5.28 8.30 -30.76
CA THR A 208 3.84 8.08 -30.99
C THR A 208 2.96 9.32 -30.83
N GLY A 209 3.51 10.46 -30.43
CA GLY A 209 2.75 11.65 -30.05
C GLY A 209 1.96 11.48 -28.75
N ARG A 210 2.20 10.44 -27.96
CA ARG A 210 1.50 10.20 -26.68
C ARG A 210 2.46 10.32 -25.51
N SER A 211 2.26 11.33 -24.65
CA SER A 211 3.20 11.62 -23.55
C SER A 211 2.90 10.80 -22.29
N ALA A 212 3.90 10.07 -21.80
CA ALA A 212 3.81 9.36 -20.53
C ALA A 212 3.62 10.33 -19.34
N ASN A 213 4.19 11.54 -19.43
CA ASN A 213 4.08 12.60 -18.43
C ASN A 213 2.73 13.34 -18.47
N ARG A 214 1.88 13.03 -19.47
CA ARG A 214 0.47 13.45 -19.57
C ARG A 214 -0.52 12.30 -19.32
N GLY A 215 0.00 11.15 -18.87
CA GLY A 215 -0.81 9.97 -18.55
C GLY A 215 -1.24 9.13 -19.75
N GLU A 216 -0.63 9.37 -20.92
CA GLU A 216 -1.02 8.76 -22.19
C GLU A 216 -0.03 7.71 -22.69
N CYS A 217 0.92 7.28 -21.85
CA CYS A 217 2.00 6.34 -22.20
C CYS A 217 1.54 5.21 -23.16
N ALA A 218 2.16 5.14 -24.33
CA ALA A 218 1.86 4.14 -25.36
C ALA A 218 2.48 2.76 -25.07
N GLN A 219 3.25 2.64 -23.98
CA GLN A 219 3.95 1.41 -23.58
C GLN A 219 4.86 0.85 -24.67
N ILE A 220 5.54 1.72 -25.40
CA ILE A 220 6.48 1.34 -26.48
C ILE A 220 7.54 0.33 -26.03
N CYS A 221 7.91 0.33 -24.75
CA CYS A 221 8.86 -0.61 -24.17
C CYS A 221 8.36 -2.06 -24.15
N ARG A 222 7.06 -2.28 -24.42
CA ARG A 222 6.43 -3.61 -24.51
C ARG A 222 6.29 -4.11 -25.95
N LEU A 223 6.68 -3.31 -26.95
CA LEU A 223 6.66 -3.71 -28.37
C LEU A 223 7.85 -4.62 -28.71
N LYS A 224 7.82 -5.20 -29.91
CA LYS A 224 8.93 -5.97 -30.48
C LYS A 224 9.87 -5.04 -31.23
N TYR A 225 11.16 -5.35 -31.15
CA TYR A 225 12.24 -4.62 -31.80
C TYR A 225 13.25 -5.59 -32.41
N ASN A 226 13.96 -5.13 -33.42
CA ASN A 226 15.21 -5.74 -33.88
C ASN A 226 16.38 -5.05 -33.17
N LEU A 227 17.40 -5.82 -32.78
CA LEU A 227 18.68 -5.31 -32.33
C LEU A 227 19.62 -5.35 -33.53
N GLU A 228 20.10 -4.19 -33.95
CA GLU A 228 21.03 -4.03 -35.07
C GLU A 228 22.40 -3.58 -34.54
N ASP A 229 23.48 -4.08 -35.14
CA ASP A 229 24.81 -3.54 -34.91
C ASP A 229 25.05 -2.26 -35.72
N ALA A 230 26.23 -1.65 -35.57
CA ALA A 230 26.58 -0.42 -36.29
C ALA A 230 26.67 -0.59 -37.83
N GLY A 231 26.81 -1.83 -38.32
CA GLY A 231 26.81 -2.15 -39.75
C GLY A 231 25.43 -2.48 -40.31
N GLY A 232 24.37 -2.44 -39.48
CA GLY A 232 23.01 -2.80 -39.87
C GLY A 232 22.72 -4.31 -39.84
N ASN A 233 23.62 -5.13 -39.30
CA ASN A 233 23.34 -6.56 -39.15
C ASN A 233 22.38 -6.78 -37.98
N ILE A 234 21.31 -7.53 -38.22
CA ILE A 234 20.33 -7.87 -37.18
C ILE A 234 20.90 -8.97 -36.28
N LEU A 235 21.28 -8.60 -35.06
CA LEU A 235 21.75 -9.50 -34.01
C LEU A 235 20.61 -10.27 -33.35
N LEU A 236 19.46 -9.61 -33.12
CA LEU A 236 18.25 -10.21 -32.58
C LEU A 236 17.04 -9.68 -33.33
N ARG A 237 16.11 -10.57 -33.71
CA ARG A 237 14.90 -10.21 -34.45
C ARG A 237 13.65 -10.40 -33.60
N ASP A 238 12.71 -9.46 -33.71
CA ASP A 238 11.35 -9.55 -33.15
C ASP A 238 11.27 -9.86 -31.66
N LYS A 239 12.15 -9.25 -30.86
CA LYS A 239 12.22 -9.45 -29.39
C LYS A 239 11.71 -8.24 -28.60
N HIS A 240 11.23 -8.49 -27.39
CA HIS A 240 10.78 -7.45 -26.46
C HIS A 240 11.97 -6.84 -25.69
N LEU A 241 12.91 -6.24 -26.42
CA LEU A 241 14.23 -5.83 -25.90
C LEU A 241 14.15 -4.81 -24.76
N LEU A 242 13.10 -3.99 -24.72
CA LEU A 242 12.90 -2.94 -23.71
C LEU A 242 11.94 -3.36 -22.58
N SER A 243 11.44 -4.59 -22.61
CA SER A 243 10.44 -5.07 -21.65
C SER A 243 11.13 -5.53 -20.39
N LEU A 244 11.12 -4.70 -19.35
CA LEU A 244 11.65 -5.07 -18.04
C LEU A 244 10.77 -6.09 -17.32
N ARG A 245 11.42 -6.88 -16.44
CA ARG A 245 10.77 -7.67 -15.39
C ARG A 245 10.03 -6.76 -14.42
N ASP A 246 9.16 -7.34 -13.61
CA ASP A 246 8.47 -6.59 -12.57
C ASP A 246 9.33 -6.57 -11.29
N MET A 247 9.18 -5.51 -10.51
CA MET A 247 9.89 -5.33 -9.25
C MET A 247 9.24 -6.16 -8.15
N ASN A 248 10.06 -6.75 -7.29
CA ASN A 248 9.63 -7.35 -6.03
C ASN A 248 10.71 -7.20 -4.98
N ARG A 249 10.40 -6.48 -3.90
CA ARG A 249 11.32 -6.16 -2.80
C ARG A 249 10.82 -6.66 -1.45
N ILE A 250 9.88 -7.62 -1.43
CA ILE A 250 9.30 -8.14 -0.19
C ILE A 250 10.37 -8.69 0.77
N ALA A 251 11.43 -9.32 0.24
CA ALA A 251 12.55 -9.84 1.02
C ALA A 251 13.51 -8.75 1.54
N HIS A 252 13.37 -7.50 1.08
CA HIS A 252 14.26 -6.38 1.39
C HIS A 252 13.57 -5.27 2.22
N LEU A 253 12.37 -5.52 2.74
CA LEU A 253 11.62 -4.54 3.53
C LEU A 253 12.43 -4.04 4.75
N SER A 254 13.08 -4.94 5.48
CA SER A 254 13.93 -4.56 6.63
C SER A 254 15.09 -3.64 6.22
N THR A 255 15.74 -3.91 5.10
CA THR A 255 16.82 -3.07 4.55
C THR A 255 16.31 -1.68 4.21
N LEU A 256 15.14 -1.58 3.56
CA LEU A 256 14.53 -0.30 3.23
C LEU A 256 14.14 0.50 4.48
N LEU A 257 13.60 -0.16 5.52
CA LEU A 257 13.31 0.49 6.79
C LEU A 257 14.60 1.04 7.43
N GLN A 258 15.67 0.25 7.45
CA GLN A 258 16.97 0.69 7.98
C GLN A 258 17.51 1.90 7.20
N ALA A 259 17.32 1.93 5.88
CA ALA A 259 17.69 3.06 5.02
C ALA A 259 16.83 4.33 5.22
N GLY A 260 15.82 4.31 6.10
CA GLY A 260 15.02 5.50 6.43
C GLY A 260 13.62 5.54 5.80
N VAL A 261 13.24 4.55 4.99
CA VAL A 261 11.93 4.52 4.32
C VAL A 261 10.79 4.39 5.34
N SER A 262 9.72 5.15 5.10
CA SER A 262 8.50 5.13 5.94
C SER A 262 7.24 4.72 5.18
N SER A 263 7.22 4.81 3.85
CA SER A 263 6.10 4.36 3.02
C SER A 263 6.53 3.38 1.91
N PHE A 264 5.85 2.24 1.85
CA PHE A 264 6.04 1.20 0.85
C PHE A 264 4.91 1.24 -0.17
N LYS A 265 5.25 1.62 -1.39
CA LYS A 265 4.29 1.75 -2.49
C LYS A 265 4.25 0.53 -3.40
N ILE A 266 3.04 0.02 -3.61
CA ILE A 266 2.76 -0.99 -4.62
C ILE A 266 2.39 -0.28 -5.94
N GLU A 267 3.01 -0.66 -7.04
CA GLU A 267 2.59 -0.25 -8.39
C GLU A 267 1.42 -1.14 -8.86
N GLY A 268 0.43 -0.53 -9.52
CA GLY A 268 -0.66 -1.32 -10.12
C GLY A 268 -1.98 -0.60 -10.30
N ARG A 269 -2.01 0.71 -10.60
CA ARG A 269 -3.28 1.46 -10.78
C ARG A 269 -4.20 0.92 -11.89
N LEU A 270 -3.68 0.11 -12.81
CA LEU A 270 -4.46 -0.55 -13.86
C LEU A 270 -4.79 -2.02 -13.53
N LYS A 271 -4.33 -2.52 -12.38
CA LYS A 271 -4.55 -3.90 -11.95
C LYS A 271 -5.94 -4.05 -11.36
N ASP A 272 -6.46 -5.27 -11.40
CA ASP A 272 -7.76 -5.60 -10.84
C ASP A 272 -7.70 -5.80 -9.32
N ALA A 273 -8.87 -5.97 -8.72
CA ALA A 273 -9.00 -6.20 -7.29
C ALA A 273 -8.27 -7.48 -6.84
N ALA A 274 -8.27 -8.55 -7.64
CA ALA A 274 -7.61 -9.81 -7.26
C ALA A 274 -6.09 -9.63 -7.06
N TYR A 275 -5.44 -8.92 -7.99
CA TYR A 275 -4.04 -8.53 -7.84
C TYR A 275 -3.82 -7.70 -6.57
N VAL A 276 -4.62 -6.66 -6.36
CA VAL A 276 -4.44 -5.75 -5.23
C VAL A 276 -4.65 -6.47 -3.89
N LYS A 277 -5.71 -7.26 -3.74
CA LYS A 277 -5.98 -8.08 -2.55
C LYS A 277 -4.79 -8.97 -2.21
N ASN A 278 -4.28 -9.69 -3.20
CA ASN A 278 -3.19 -10.63 -3.02
C ASN A 278 -1.87 -9.94 -2.61
N VAL A 279 -1.47 -8.92 -3.36
CA VAL A 279 -0.20 -8.22 -3.11
C VAL A 279 -0.25 -7.46 -1.79
N VAL A 280 -1.36 -6.77 -1.48
CA VAL A 280 -1.51 -6.06 -0.21
C VAL A 280 -1.45 -7.02 0.97
N ALA A 281 -2.16 -8.16 0.92
CA ALA A 281 -2.13 -9.16 1.98
C ALA A 281 -0.71 -9.74 2.17
N ALA A 282 0.03 -10.03 1.09
CA ALA A 282 1.41 -10.51 1.16
C ALA A 282 2.33 -9.49 1.88
N TYR A 283 2.32 -8.24 1.42
CA TYR A 283 3.17 -7.20 1.98
C TYR A 283 2.75 -6.82 3.40
N ARG A 284 1.45 -6.78 3.71
CA ARG A 284 0.94 -6.50 5.06
C ARG A 284 1.48 -7.51 6.06
N ARG A 285 1.40 -8.80 5.73
CA ARG A 285 1.93 -9.88 6.57
C ARG A 285 3.44 -9.73 6.78
N ALA A 286 4.19 -9.44 5.72
CA ALA A 286 5.63 -9.24 5.82
C ALA A 286 6.02 -8.02 6.69
N ILE A 287 5.30 -6.90 6.55
CA ILE A 287 5.54 -5.69 7.34
C ILE A 287 5.12 -5.90 8.80
N ASP A 288 3.97 -6.54 9.06
CA ASP A 288 3.50 -6.82 10.42
C ASP A 288 4.50 -7.70 11.18
N ASN A 289 5.06 -8.75 10.54
CA ASN A 289 6.12 -9.56 11.15
C ASN A 289 7.35 -8.73 11.56
N ILE A 290 7.72 -7.71 10.78
CA ILE A 290 8.85 -6.83 11.12
C ILE A 290 8.49 -5.89 12.28
N ILE A 291 7.27 -5.34 12.28
CA ILE A 291 6.77 -4.48 13.35
C ILE A 291 6.70 -5.25 14.67
N ASP A 292 6.15 -6.47 14.66
CA ASP A 292 6.01 -7.32 15.85
C ASP A 292 7.37 -7.73 16.41
N ALA A 293 8.38 -7.92 15.55
CA ALA A 293 9.75 -8.19 15.97
C ALA A 293 10.47 -6.94 16.52
N GLN A 294 10.04 -5.73 16.14
CA GLN A 294 10.69 -4.46 16.52
C GLN A 294 9.68 -3.36 16.92
N PRO A 295 8.79 -3.61 17.91
CA PRO A 295 7.67 -2.72 18.23
C PRO A 295 8.12 -1.38 18.86
N HIS A 296 9.34 -1.33 19.38
CA HIS A 296 9.96 -0.10 19.89
C HIS A 296 10.49 0.81 18.77
N LYS A 297 10.72 0.27 17.56
CA LYS A 297 11.21 1.04 16.40
C LYS A 297 10.11 1.41 15.44
N TYR A 298 9.17 0.50 15.21
CA TYR A 298 8.16 0.63 14.16
C TYR A 298 6.75 0.42 14.70
N ARG A 299 5.78 1.08 14.07
CA ARG A 299 4.35 0.87 14.28
C ARG A 299 3.61 1.02 12.96
N ARG A 300 2.38 0.51 12.89
CA ARG A 300 1.52 0.72 11.71
C ARG A 300 1.10 2.19 11.60
N ALA A 301 0.99 2.68 10.37
CA ALA A 301 0.48 4.03 10.10
C ALA A 301 -1.04 4.15 10.26
N SER A 302 -1.77 3.03 10.23
CA SER A 302 -3.22 2.97 10.43
C SER A 302 -3.63 1.86 11.41
N CYS A 303 -4.93 1.79 11.75
CA CYS A 303 -5.47 0.96 12.83
C CYS A 303 -6.28 -0.24 12.34
N GLY A 304 -6.59 -1.17 13.23
CA GLY A 304 -7.39 -2.35 12.93
C GLY A 304 -6.58 -3.52 12.38
N HIS A 305 -7.13 -4.70 12.60
CA HIS A 305 -6.57 -5.98 12.19
C HIS A 305 -7.34 -6.54 11.00
N SER A 306 -6.60 -6.96 9.96
CA SER A 306 -7.14 -7.56 8.74
C SER A 306 -6.96 -9.08 8.78
N GLU A 307 -8.05 -9.82 8.67
CA GLU A 307 -8.07 -11.27 8.54
C GLU A 307 -8.47 -11.63 7.12
N THR A 308 -7.64 -12.42 6.42
CA THR A 308 -7.89 -12.90 5.07
C THR A 308 -8.39 -14.35 5.07
N THR A 309 -9.26 -14.70 4.12
CA THR A 309 -9.77 -16.07 3.93
C THR A 309 -8.90 -16.92 3.01
N PHE A 310 -7.77 -16.36 2.56
CA PHE A 310 -6.81 -17.00 1.65
C PHE A 310 -5.38 -16.74 2.12
N ILE A 311 -4.45 -17.55 1.61
CA ILE A 311 -3.01 -17.36 1.81
C ILE A 311 -2.47 -16.60 0.58
N PRO A 312 -1.89 -15.39 0.77
CA PRO A 312 -1.39 -14.61 -0.35
C PRO A 312 -0.14 -15.25 -0.97
N ASP A 313 -0.03 -15.14 -2.29
CA ASP A 313 1.05 -15.71 -3.09
C ASP A 313 1.35 -14.82 -4.30
N LEU A 314 2.49 -14.11 -4.25
CA LEU A 314 2.88 -13.16 -5.30
C LEU A 314 3.12 -13.82 -6.66
N ASP A 315 3.44 -15.11 -6.71
CA ASP A 315 3.68 -15.82 -7.96
C ASP A 315 2.39 -16.14 -8.70
N LYS A 316 1.24 -16.11 -8.01
CA LYS A 316 -0.11 -16.29 -8.58
C LYS A 316 -0.74 -15.02 -9.13
N SER A 317 -0.01 -13.91 -9.11
CA SER A 317 -0.43 -12.64 -9.69
C SER A 317 0.39 -12.32 -10.93
N PHE A 318 -0.22 -11.61 -11.88
CA PHE A 318 0.47 -11.20 -13.11
C PHE A 318 1.80 -10.51 -12.78
N ASN A 319 2.89 -11.06 -13.31
CA ASN A 319 4.21 -10.47 -13.28
C ASN A 319 4.99 -10.87 -14.55
N ARG A 320 6.16 -10.27 -14.78
CA ARG A 320 7.03 -10.60 -15.93
C ARG A 320 8.32 -11.30 -15.49
N GLY A 321 8.22 -12.08 -14.43
CA GLY A 321 9.34 -12.43 -13.57
C GLY A 321 9.69 -11.27 -12.64
N TYR A 322 10.42 -11.59 -11.57
CA TYR A 322 10.79 -10.63 -10.55
C TYR A 322 12.27 -10.22 -10.60
N THR A 323 12.53 -8.99 -10.15
CA THR A 323 13.86 -8.48 -9.85
C THR A 323 13.79 -7.53 -8.64
N PRO A 324 14.79 -7.51 -7.75
CA PRO A 324 14.92 -6.46 -6.73
C PRO A 324 15.37 -5.11 -7.33
N TYR A 325 15.70 -5.11 -8.64
CA TYR A 325 16.31 -4.01 -9.37
C TYR A 325 17.68 -3.65 -8.76
N PHE A 326 18.06 -2.37 -8.69
CA PHE A 326 19.37 -1.94 -8.18
C PHE A 326 19.50 -1.95 -6.64
N LEU A 327 18.49 -2.39 -5.89
CA LEU A 327 18.43 -2.17 -4.43
C LEU A 327 19.61 -2.78 -3.66
N ALA A 328 19.93 -4.05 -3.95
CA ALA A 328 20.95 -4.81 -3.22
C ALA A 328 22.34 -4.74 -3.85
N SER A 329 22.39 -4.75 -5.19
CA SER A 329 23.61 -4.71 -5.98
C SER A 329 23.29 -4.44 -7.44
N THR A 330 24.32 -4.20 -8.25
CA THR A 330 24.19 -4.12 -9.71
C THR A 330 23.58 -5.42 -10.23
N PRO A 331 22.44 -5.37 -10.95
CA PRO A 331 21.80 -6.55 -11.51
C PRO A 331 22.74 -7.32 -12.44
N GLY A 332 22.77 -8.65 -12.32
CA GLY A 332 23.55 -9.50 -13.22
C GLY A 332 23.08 -9.37 -14.69
N LYS A 333 23.97 -9.68 -15.64
CA LYS A 333 23.64 -9.65 -17.08
C LYS A 333 22.37 -10.48 -17.36
N GLY A 334 21.41 -9.90 -18.08
CA GLY A 334 20.17 -10.58 -18.48
C GLY A 334 19.09 -10.73 -17.38
N THR A 335 19.31 -10.17 -16.19
CA THR A 335 18.35 -10.32 -15.07
C THR A 335 17.24 -9.27 -15.03
N LEU A 336 17.40 -8.15 -15.75
CA LEU A 336 16.47 -7.02 -15.70
C LEU A 336 15.32 -7.10 -16.69
N ALA A 337 15.55 -7.72 -17.85
CA ALA A 337 14.59 -7.73 -18.94
C ALA A 337 13.98 -9.11 -19.15
N GLN A 338 12.81 -9.11 -19.79
CA GLN A 338 12.10 -10.28 -20.27
C GLN A 338 11.87 -10.13 -21.77
N PHE A 339 12.83 -10.63 -22.56
CA PHE A 339 12.83 -10.49 -24.02
C PHE A 339 11.82 -11.39 -24.72
N GLY A 340 11.44 -12.51 -24.07
CA GLY A 340 10.57 -13.51 -24.67
C GLY A 340 9.11 -13.07 -24.79
N THR A 341 8.61 -12.31 -23.81
CA THR A 341 7.21 -11.87 -23.78
C THR A 341 6.98 -10.76 -22.75
N PRO A 342 6.12 -9.76 -23.03
CA PRO A 342 5.68 -8.79 -22.05
C PRO A 342 4.46 -9.31 -21.26
N LYS A 343 4.02 -10.55 -21.50
CA LYS A 343 2.92 -11.21 -20.80
C LYS A 343 3.43 -12.00 -19.60
N TRP A 344 2.51 -12.38 -18.72
CA TRP A 344 2.83 -13.27 -17.61
C TRP A 344 3.01 -14.70 -18.11
N ILE A 345 4.20 -15.23 -17.88
CA ILE A 345 4.58 -16.61 -18.23
C ILE A 345 3.86 -17.60 -17.31
N GLY A 346 3.72 -17.26 -16.03
CA GLY A 346 3.13 -18.16 -15.04
C GLY A 346 4.14 -19.03 -14.31
N GLU A 347 3.63 -19.84 -13.40
CA GLU A 347 4.41 -20.78 -12.58
C GLU A 347 4.73 -22.03 -13.39
N HIS A 348 5.93 -22.60 -13.28
CA HIS A 348 6.25 -23.86 -13.95
C HIS A 348 5.43 -25.02 -13.36
N VAL A 349 4.73 -25.77 -14.21
CA VAL A 349 3.81 -26.86 -13.77
C VAL A 349 4.19 -28.24 -14.29
N GLY A 350 5.20 -28.33 -15.16
CA GLY A 350 5.68 -29.61 -15.69
C GLY A 350 6.12 -29.53 -17.14
N GLU A 351 6.36 -30.70 -17.74
CA GLU A 351 6.85 -30.81 -19.13
C GLU A 351 5.93 -31.70 -19.97
N ALA A 352 5.65 -31.29 -21.21
CA ALA A 352 4.88 -32.07 -22.15
C ALA A 352 5.67 -33.33 -22.58
N VAL A 353 5.07 -34.51 -22.47
CA VAL A 353 5.63 -35.78 -22.94
C VAL A 353 5.17 -36.08 -24.36
N ARG A 354 3.89 -35.84 -24.63
CA ARG A 354 3.27 -36.14 -25.91
C ARG A 354 2.07 -35.22 -26.13
N CYS A 355 1.88 -34.76 -27.36
CA CYS A 355 0.71 -33.99 -27.75
C CYS A 355 0.04 -34.66 -28.96
N ARG A 356 -1.28 -34.87 -28.89
CA ARG A 356 -2.10 -35.39 -30.00
C ARG A 356 -3.37 -34.54 -30.10
N ASN A 357 -3.41 -33.65 -31.09
CA ASN A 357 -4.55 -32.79 -31.38
C ASN A 357 -4.99 -31.93 -30.18
N ARG A 358 -5.99 -32.39 -29.40
CA ARG A 358 -6.52 -31.68 -28.23
C ARG A 358 -6.07 -32.29 -26.91
N GLU A 359 -5.26 -33.32 -26.92
CA GLU A 359 -4.78 -34.00 -25.72
C GLU A 359 -3.26 -33.85 -25.56
N ILE A 360 -2.84 -33.43 -24.37
CA ILE A 360 -1.44 -33.35 -23.97
C ILE A 360 -1.23 -34.27 -22.78
N GLU A 361 -0.28 -35.17 -22.89
CA GLU A 361 0.25 -35.94 -21.77
C GLU A 361 1.50 -35.23 -21.26
N ALA A 362 1.58 -34.98 -19.95
CA ALA A 362 2.66 -34.20 -19.34
C ALA A 362 3.14 -34.84 -18.04
N LYS A 363 4.41 -34.61 -17.69
CA LYS A 363 4.95 -34.87 -16.34
C LYS A 363 4.67 -33.66 -15.48
N LEU A 364 3.53 -33.64 -14.80
CA LEU A 364 3.12 -32.51 -13.98
C LEU A 364 3.76 -32.55 -12.59
N THR A 365 4.15 -31.38 -12.09
CA THR A 365 4.67 -31.19 -10.73
C THR A 365 3.58 -30.73 -9.75
N CYS A 366 2.41 -30.34 -10.27
CA CYS A 366 1.27 -29.93 -9.47
C CYS A 366 -0.06 -30.33 -10.11
N ARG A 367 -1.12 -30.33 -9.31
CA ARG A 367 -2.48 -30.53 -9.80
C ARG A 367 -2.96 -29.31 -10.60
N LEU A 368 -3.58 -29.58 -11.75
CA LEU A 368 -4.26 -28.58 -12.58
C LEU A 368 -5.78 -28.66 -12.37
N ASN A 369 -6.46 -27.54 -12.62
CA ASN A 369 -7.92 -27.44 -12.58
C ASN A 369 -8.50 -27.23 -13.97
N ASN A 370 -9.74 -27.65 -14.16
CA ASN A 370 -10.50 -27.29 -15.35
C ASN A 370 -10.66 -25.76 -15.40
N GLY A 371 -10.42 -25.17 -16.56
CA GLY A 371 -10.47 -23.72 -16.77
C GLY A 371 -9.14 -22.99 -16.63
N ASP A 372 -8.10 -23.64 -16.08
CA ASP A 372 -6.77 -23.05 -15.93
C ASP A 372 -6.20 -22.57 -17.28
N GLY A 373 -5.41 -21.50 -17.23
CA GLY A 373 -4.64 -21.03 -18.36
C GLY A 373 -3.22 -21.56 -18.27
N LEU A 374 -2.78 -22.25 -19.32
CA LEU A 374 -1.40 -22.68 -19.48
C LEU A 374 -0.72 -21.91 -20.60
N SER A 375 0.59 -21.78 -20.49
CA SER A 375 1.44 -21.16 -21.50
C SER A 375 2.73 -21.94 -21.69
N TYR A 376 3.38 -21.71 -22.82
CA TYR A 376 4.62 -22.37 -23.22
C TYR A 376 5.34 -21.54 -24.28
N PHE A 377 6.62 -21.84 -24.49
CA PHE A 377 7.39 -21.31 -25.61
C PHE A 377 7.49 -22.36 -26.72
N THR A 378 7.25 -21.97 -27.96
CA THR A 378 7.49 -22.86 -29.12
C THR A 378 8.98 -23.08 -29.33
N ARG A 379 9.37 -24.03 -30.20
CA ARG A 379 10.77 -24.21 -30.59
C ARG A 379 11.39 -22.97 -31.24
N ALA A 380 10.57 -22.12 -31.86
CA ALA A 380 10.98 -20.81 -32.40
C ALA A 380 11.09 -19.71 -31.31
N GLY A 381 10.80 -20.03 -30.05
CA GLY A 381 10.83 -19.10 -28.93
C GLY A 381 9.64 -18.14 -28.87
N GLU A 382 8.52 -18.48 -29.52
CA GLU A 382 7.29 -17.69 -29.45
C GLU A 382 6.46 -18.07 -28.22
N PHE A 383 5.96 -17.07 -27.50
CA PHE A 383 5.09 -17.28 -26.34
C PHE A 383 3.65 -17.57 -26.78
N LYS A 384 3.15 -18.76 -26.47
CA LYS A 384 1.76 -19.18 -26.72
C LYS A 384 1.07 -19.58 -25.42
N GLY A 385 -0.26 -19.50 -25.42
CA GLY A 385 -1.08 -19.93 -24.30
C GLY A 385 -2.37 -20.57 -24.77
N PHE A 386 -2.92 -21.43 -23.93
CA PHE A 386 -4.17 -22.14 -24.16
C PHE A 386 -4.93 -22.34 -22.85
N ARG A 387 -6.23 -22.61 -22.96
CA ARG A 387 -7.08 -22.91 -21.82
C ARG A 387 -7.25 -24.41 -21.65
N VAL A 388 -7.11 -24.88 -20.42
CA VAL A 388 -7.40 -26.25 -20.02
C VAL A 388 -8.91 -26.42 -19.98
N ASN A 389 -9.45 -27.26 -20.86
CA ASN A 389 -10.86 -27.62 -20.85
C ASN A 389 -11.15 -28.66 -19.77
N ARG A 390 -10.30 -29.70 -19.72
CA ARG A 390 -10.39 -30.77 -18.72
C ARG A 390 -8.98 -31.21 -18.31
N ALA A 391 -8.74 -31.44 -17.02
CA ALA A 391 -7.51 -32.01 -16.48
C ALA A 391 -7.78 -33.33 -15.76
N GLU A 392 -7.05 -34.38 -16.10
CA GLU A 392 -7.18 -35.73 -15.53
C GLU A 392 -5.79 -36.30 -15.20
N GLY A 393 -5.32 -36.10 -13.96
CA GLY A 393 -3.96 -36.46 -13.56
C GLY A 393 -2.93 -35.76 -14.46
N ASN A 394 -2.14 -36.54 -15.18
CA ASN A 394 -1.10 -36.08 -16.12
C ASN A 394 -1.60 -35.82 -17.54
N ARG A 395 -2.92 -35.93 -17.79
CA ARG A 395 -3.54 -35.67 -19.09
C ARG A 395 -4.28 -34.34 -19.07
N ILE A 396 -3.99 -33.50 -20.05
CA ILE A 396 -4.57 -32.17 -20.24
C ILE A 396 -5.33 -32.16 -21.55
N PHE A 397 -6.63 -31.87 -21.48
CA PHE A 397 -7.48 -31.70 -22.65
C PHE A 397 -7.68 -30.21 -22.91
N THR A 398 -7.38 -29.79 -24.13
CA THR A 398 -7.44 -28.40 -24.59
C THR A 398 -8.71 -28.13 -25.38
N ALA A 399 -9.19 -26.89 -25.37
CA ALA A 399 -10.39 -26.51 -26.13
C ALA A 399 -10.13 -26.50 -27.65
N THR A 400 -8.95 -26.05 -28.05
CA THR A 400 -8.51 -25.93 -29.45
C THR A 400 -7.34 -26.87 -29.71
N ALA A 401 -7.21 -27.37 -30.94
CA ALA A 401 -6.06 -28.15 -31.35
C ALA A 401 -4.77 -27.37 -31.05
N THR A 402 -3.83 -28.02 -30.38
CA THR A 402 -2.56 -27.43 -29.99
C THR A 402 -1.44 -28.35 -30.44
N ASP A 403 -0.31 -27.78 -30.84
CA ASP A 403 0.89 -28.54 -31.17
C ASP A 403 1.99 -28.16 -30.18
N ILE A 404 2.40 -29.13 -29.37
CA ILE A 404 3.44 -28.99 -28.35
C ILE A 404 4.44 -30.13 -28.52
N THR A 405 5.69 -29.75 -28.77
CA THR A 405 6.80 -30.69 -28.90
C THR A 405 7.08 -31.38 -27.57
N PRO A 406 7.37 -32.70 -27.54
CA PRO A 406 7.86 -33.38 -26.35
C PRO A 406 9.06 -32.66 -25.70
N GLY A 407 9.10 -32.62 -24.38
CA GLY A 407 10.08 -31.88 -23.58
C GLY A 407 9.78 -30.39 -23.38
N THR A 408 8.69 -29.86 -23.97
CA THR A 408 8.34 -28.45 -23.80
C THR A 408 7.86 -28.18 -22.37
N ALA A 409 8.49 -27.23 -21.69
CA ALA A 409 8.05 -26.74 -20.39
C ALA A 409 6.69 -26.04 -20.47
N LEU A 410 5.81 -26.36 -19.51
CA LEU A 410 4.47 -25.82 -19.37
C LEU A 410 4.41 -24.94 -18.12
N TYR A 411 3.71 -23.81 -18.25
CA TYR A 411 3.55 -22.83 -17.19
C TYR A 411 2.08 -22.49 -16.96
N ARG A 412 1.64 -22.26 -15.73
CA ARG A 412 0.28 -21.83 -15.39
C ARG A 412 0.24 -20.32 -15.17
N ASN A 413 -0.41 -19.61 -16.09
CA ASN A 413 -0.58 -18.15 -16.05
C ASN A 413 -2.03 -17.72 -15.83
N SER A 414 -2.90 -18.64 -15.44
CA SER A 414 -4.21 -18.36 -14.86
C SER A 414 -4.60 -19.55 -14.00
N ASP A 415 -4.59 -19.37 -12.68
CA ASP A 415 -5.06 -20.36 -11.70
C ASP A 415 -6.53 -20.07 -11.37
N THR A 416 -7.44 -20.90 -11.89
CA THR A 416 -8.88 -20.68 -11.75
C THR A 416 -9.33 -20.90 -10.31
N ALA A 417 -8.73 -21.86 -9.61
CA ALA A 417 -9.06 -22.13 -8.21
C ALA A 417 -8.62 -20.96 -7.32
N PHE A 418 -7.42 -20.42 -7.55
CA PHE A 418 -6.95 -19.23 -6.84
C PHE A 418 -7.80 -18.00 -7.16
N THR A 419 -8.14 -17.80 -8.43
CA THR A 419 -9.02 -16.70 -8.84
C THR A 419 -10.38 -16.80 -8.18
N ALA A 420 -10.97 -18.00 -8.11
CA ALA A 420 -12.24 -18.25 -7.44
C ALA A 420 -12.15 -17.99 -5.92
N ALA A 421 -11.05 -18.39 -5.27
CA ALA A 421 -10.80 -18.10 -3.86
C ALA A 421 -10.68 -16.60 -3.55
N MET A 422 -10.40 -15.76 -4.57
CA MET A 422 -10.29 -14.31 -4.47
C MET A 422 -11.61 -13.56 -4.75
N GLN A 423 -12.67 -14.28 -5.17
CA GLN A 423 -13.98 -13.70 -5.43
C GLN A 423 -14.73 -13.38 -4.14
N GLY A 424 -15.54 -12.32 -4.15
CA GLY A 424 -16.33 -11.89 -3.00
C GLY A 424 -15.53 -11.20 -1.91
N HIS A 425 -16.03 -11.26 -0.67
CA HIS A 425 -15.41 -10.66 0.51
C HIS A 425 -14.38 -11.62 1.11
N THR A 426 -13.11 -11.37 0.80
CA THR A 426 -11.97 -12.25 1.12
C THR A 426 -11.13 -11.75 2.29
N ALA A 427 -11.52 -10.61 2.87
CA ALA A 427 -10.95 -10.12 4.10
C ALA A 427 -11.96 -9.33 4.93
N ARG A 428 -11.73 -9.31 6.23
CA ARG A 428 -12.41 -8.42 7.16
C ARG A 428 -11.35 -7.63 7.94
N ARG A 429 -11.47 -6.31 7.92
CA ARG A 429 -10.70 -5.42 8.80
C ARG A 429 -11.56 -4.96 9.96
N THR A 430 -11.09 -5.15 11.18
CA THR A 430 -11.83 -4.77 12.40
C THR A 430 -10.97 -4.00 13.39
N LEU A 431 -11.60 -3.10 14.13
CA LEU A 431 -11.04 -2.35 15.24
C LEU A 431 -11.41 -3.03 16.55
N ALA A 432 -10.44 -3.18 17.45
CA ALA A 432 -10.73 -3.66 18.80
C ALA A 432 -11.63 -2.65 19.54
N LEU A 433 -12.63 -3.16 20.24
CA LEU A 433 -13.60 -2.39 21.01
C LEU A 433 -13.69 -2.94 22.42
N ARG A 434 -13.43 -2.09 23.41
CA ARG A 434 -13.69 -2.40 24.82
C ARG A 434 -15.02 -1.79 25.23
N LEU A 435 -15.82 -2.56 25.96
CA LEU A 435 -17.12 -2.13 26.46
C LEU A 435 -17.16 -2.19 27.98
N THR A 436 -17.70 -1.17 28.62
CA THR A 436 -18.00 -1.17 30.06
C THR A 436 -19.48 -0.93 30.26
N LEU A 437 -20.17 -1.90 30.86
CA LEU A 437 -21.59 -1.82 31.19
C LEU A 437 -21.72 -1.49 32.66
N ARG A 438 -22.37 -0.38 33.00
CA ARG A 438 -22.47 0.11 34.38
C ARG A 438 -23.87 0.60 34.76
N PRO A 439 -24.25 0.51 36.04
CA PRO A 439 -25.58 0.91 36.48
C PRO A 439 -25.69 2.44 36.58
N LEU A 440 -26.90 2.94 36.42
CA LEU A 440 -27.33 4.30 36.72
C LEU A 440 -28.56 4.24 37.65
N PRO A 441 -28.87 5.30 38.42
CA PRO A 441 -30.05 5.31 39.29
C PRO A 441 -31.39 5.04 38.56
N TRP A 442 -31.45 5.31 37.26
CA TRP A 442 -32.65 5.23 36.43
C TRP A 442 -32.52 4.24 35.26
N GLY A 443 -31.43 3.48 35.19
CA GLY A 443 -31.16 2.57 34.08
C GLY A 443 -29.71 2.13 34.00
N ILE A 444 -29.17 2.08 32.79
CA ILE A 444 -27.81 1.57 32.53
C ILE A 444 -27.08 2.44 31.51
N ALA A 445 -25.75 2.43 31.60
CA ALA A 445 -24.85 3.06 30.64
C ALA A 445 -23.93 2.00 30.01
N LEU A 446 -23.63 2.20 28.73
CA LEU A 446 -22.61 1.46 27.99
C LEU A 446 -21.54 2.45 27.54
N ASP A 447 -20.36 2.36 28.15
CA ASP A 447 -19.17 3.08 27.70
C ASP A 447 -18.46 2.22 26.65
N ALA A 448 -18.16 2.80 25.49
CA ALA A 448 -17.57 2.12 24.36
C ALA A 448 -16.27 2.82 23.96
N SER A 449 -15.14 2.10 24.08
CA SER A 449 -13.79 2.62 23.85
C SER A 449 -13.10 1.82 22.73
N PRO A 450 -12.99 2.38 21.52
CA PRO A 450 -12.26 1.73 20.43
C PRO A 450 -10.74 1.81 20.69
N GLU A 451 -9.96 0.98 20.02
CA GLU A 451 -8.49 1.08 20.05
C GLU A 451 -7.97 2.41 19.45
N HIS A 452 -8.78 3.06 18.61
CA HIS A 452 -8.48 4.34 18.00
C HIS A 452 -9.73 5.19 17.85
N GLY A 453 -9.58 6.50 18.05
CA GLY A 453 -10.67 7.47 18.00
C GLY A 453 -11.28 7.74 19.37
N PRO A 454 -12.36 8.54 19.40
CA PRO A 454 -13.02 8.92 20.65
C PRO A 454 -13.78 7.74 21.28
N ALA A 455 -13.79 7.71 22.61
CA ALA A 455 -14.72 6.89 23.37
C ALA A 455 -16.09 7.60 23.47
N VAL A 456 -17.16 6.82 23.60
CA VAL A 456 -18.53 7.33 23.75
C VAL A 456 -19.25 6.62 24.89
N THR A 457 -20.27 7.28 25.42
CA THR A 457 -21.19 6.71 26.40
C THR A 457 -22.60 6.85 25.88
N VAL A 458 -23.37 5.76 25.92
CA VAL A 458 -24.81 5.78 25.64
C VAL A 458 -25.57 5.18 26.81
N THR A 459 -26.82 5.60 26.99
CA THR A 459 -27.62 5.25 28.16
C THR A 459 -29.01 4.78 27.77
N ALA A 460 -29.57 3.85 28.55
CA ALA A 460 -30.94 3.39 28.37
C ALA A 460 -31.66 3.33 29.72
N ARG A 461 -32.90 3.82 29.73
CA ARG A 461 -33.80 3.64 30.87
C ARG A 461 -34.27 2.20 30.92
N THR A 462 -34.15 1.57 32.07
CA THR A 462 -34.63 0.21 32.32
C THR A 462 -34.81 0.01 33.81
N GLU A 463 -35.81 -0.76 34.19
CA GLU A 463 -35.87 -1.30 35.55
C GLU A 463 -34.87 -2.45 35.66
N MET A 464 -34.08 -2.43 36.74
CA MET A 464 -33.08 -3.45 37.05
C MET A 464 -33.65 -4.39 38.12
N ALA A 465 -34.40 -5.40 37.68
CA ALA A 465 -34.95 -6.41 38.59
C ALA A 465 -33.86 -7.43 39.00
N PRO A 466 -33.93 -8.04 40.19
CA PRO A 466 -33.05 -9.13 40.58
C PRO A 466 -33.10 -10.28 39.57
N ALA A 467 -31.93 -10.77 39.14
CA ALA A 467 -31.84 -11.87 38.21
C ALA A 467 -32.11 -13.21 38.92
N LYS A 468 -32.83 -14.12 38.24
CA LYS A 468 -33.06 -15.49 38.71
C LYS A 468 -31.90 -16.44 38.38
N THR A 469 -31.04 -16.06 37.44
CA THR A 469 -29.87 -16.82 36.97
C THR A 469 -28.71 -15.87 36.72
N PRO A 470 -27.44 -16.35 36.71
CA PRO A 470 -26.29 -15.53 36.31
C PRO A 470 -26.49 -14.89 34.93
N GLN A 471 -26.12 -13.62 34.78
CA GLN A 471 -26.46 -12.81 33.60
C GLN A 471 -25.23 -12.34 32.81
N GLU A 472 -24.04 -12.40 33.38
CA GLU A 472 -22.81 -11.86 32.83
C GLU A 472 -22.54 -12.42 31.42
N GLU A 473 -22.71 -13.73 31.25
CA GLU A 473 -22.49 -14.40 29.97
C GLU A 473 -23.58 -14.05 28.94
N SER A 474 -24.85 -13.96 29.36
CA SER A 474 -25.96 -13.61 28.46
C SER A 474 -25.84 -12.16 27.97
N ARG A 475 -25.51 -11.23 28.86
CA ARG A 475 -25.23 -9.83 28.54
C ARG A 475 -24.00 -9.71 27.63
N GLY A 476 -22.93 -10.43 27.95
CA GLY A 476 -21.73 -10.50 27.13
C GLY A 476 -21.99 -11.01 25.71
N ARG A 477 -22.78 -12.08 25.54
CA ARG A 477 -23.18 -12.58 24.22
C ARG A 477 -24.02 -11.57 23.44
N ALA A 478 -24.90 -10.82 24.11
CA ALA A 478 -25.69 -9.77 23.45
C ALA A 478 -24.79 -8.61 22.97
N LEU A 479 -23.85 -8.15 23.80
CA LEU A 479 -22.97 -7.02 23.47
C LEU A 479 -21.92 -7.35 22.39
N ARG A 480 -21.45 -8.61 22.30
CA ARG A 480 -20.47 -9.03 21.27
C ARG A 480 -21.03 -9.11 19.85
N LYS A 481 -22.34 -9.09 19.64
CA LYS A 481 -22.98 -9.21 18.32
C LYS A 481 -22.89 -7.92 17.50
N THR A 482 -21.68 -7.55 17.07
CA THR A 482 -21.42 -6.32 16.30
C THR A 482 -21.73 -6.42 14.80
N GLY A 483 -22.14 -7.59 14.29
CA GLY A 483 -22.59 -7.77 12.90
C GLY A 483 -21.52 -7.39 11.86
N ASP A 484 -21.92 -6.66 10.82
CA ASP A 484 -21.06 -6.21 9.70
C ASP A 484 -20.32 -4.90 9.98
N THR A 485 -20.33 -4.43 11.23
CA THR A 485 -19.61 -3.21 11.61
C THR A 485 -18.10 -3.46 11.59
N CYS A 486 -17.33 -2.37 11.58
CA CYS A 486 -15.87 -2.45 11.66
C CYS A 486 -15.36 -2.75 13.08
N TYR A 487 -16.21 -3.02 14.07
CA TYR A 487 -15.79 -3.23 15.45
C TYR A 487 -15.84 -4.70 15.85
N ARG A 488 -14.82 -5.13 16.60
CA ARG A 488 -14.75 -6.43 17.26
C ARG A 488 -14.60 -6.20 18.75
N VAL A 489 -15.58 -6.65 19.53
CA VAL A 489 -15.53 -6.53 20.99
C VAL A 489 -14.48 -7.49 21.55
N THR A 490 -13.39 -6.94 22.08
CA THR A 490 -12.28 -7.71 22.66
C THR A 490 -12.43 -7.89 24.16
N GLU A 491 -13.06 -6.93 24.83
CA GLU A 491 -13.22 -6.92 26.28
C GLU A 491 -14.60 -6.37 26.67
N ILE A 492 -15.19 -6.97 27.70
CA ILE A 492 -16.41 -6.48 28.34
C ILE A 492 -16.19 -6.47 29.84
N THR A 493 -16.28 -5.28 30.44
CA THR A 493 -16.35 -5.10 31.88
C THR A 493 -17.83 -4.91 32.27
N ASP A 494 -18.40 -5.88 32.97
CA ASP A 494 -19.80 -5.85 33.40
C ASP A 494 -19.90 -5.53 34.89
N LEU A 495 -20.43 -4.35 35.21
CA LEU A 495 -20.55 -3.81 36.57
C LEU A 495 -21.99 -3.79 37.08
N LEU A 496 -22.93 -4.47 36.41
CA LEU A 496 -24.34 -4.45 36.80
C LEU A 496 -24.66 -5.40 37.97
N GLY A 497 -23.82 -6.40 38.23
CA GLY A 497 -24.09 -7.44 39.23
C GLY A 497 -25.30 -8.32 38.87
N PRO A 498 -26.03 -8.87 39.87
CA PRO A 498 -27.04 -9.90 39.67
C PRO A 498 -28.41 -9.32 39.26
N VAL A 499 -28.45 -8.44 38.27
CA VAL A 499 -29.68 -7.82 37.75
C VAL A 499 -30.03 -8.32 36.35
N PHE A 500 -31.31 -8.53 36.09
CA PHE A 500 -31.81 -8.87 34.77
C PHE A 500 -31.98 -7.63 33.91
N VAL A 501 -31.45 -7.67 32.70
CA VAL A 501 -31.65 -6.64 31.68
C VAL A 501 -32.16 -7.31 30.40
N PRO A 502 -33.29 -6.86 29.83
CA PRO A 502 -33.79 -7.38 28.57
C PRO A 502 -32.75 -7.28 27.44
N ALA A 503 -32.59 -8.36 26.66
CA ALA A 503 -31.65 -8.42 25.54
C ALA A 503 -31.93 -7.37 24.44
N SER A 504 -33.17 -6.93 24.31
CA SER A 504 -33.59 -5.84 23.41
C SER A 504 -32.94 -4.52 23.79
N ILE A 505 -32.85 -4.20 25.09
CA ILE A 505 -32.23 -2.97 25.60
C ILE A 505 -30.72 -3.00 25.36
N LEU A 506 -30.06 -4.12 25.65
CA LEU A 506 -28.63 -4.29 25.38
C LEU A 506 -28.32 -4.19 23.88
N SER A 507 -29.20 -4.73 23.03
CA SER A 507 -29.06 -4.62 21.57
C SER A 507 -29.32 -3.19 21.07
N GLY A 508 -30.21 -2.43 21.72
CA GLY A 508 -30.40 -1.00 21.51
C GLY A 508 -29.12 -0.22 21.83
N LEU A 509 -28.66 -0.31 23.08
CA LEU A 509 -27.43 0.34 23.55
C LEU A 509 -26.23 0.04 22.68
N ARG A 510 -26.01 -1.23 22.29
CA ARG A 510 -24.90 -1.59 21.41
C ARG A 510 -24.99 -0.88 20.06
N ARG A 511 -26.18 -0.80 19.46
CA ARG A 511 -26.37 -0.11 18.16
C ARG A 511 -26.14 1.40 18.31
N ASP A 512 -26.67 1.99 19.36
CA ASP A 512 -26.51 3.43 19.63
C ASP A 512 -25.05 3.78 19.91
N ALA A 513 -24.33 2.94 20.66
CA ALA A 513 -22.90 3.09 20.92
C ALA A 513 -22.09 3.05 19.63
N ILE A 514 -22.34 2.07 18.76
CA ILE A 514 -21.64 1.95 17.48
C ILE A 514 -21.93 3.15 16.58
N TYR A 515 -23.19 3.59 16.49
CA TYR A 515 -23.55 4.80 15.74
C TYR A 515 -22.84 6.05 16.29
N ALA A 516 -22.83 6.22 17.61
CA ALA A 516 -22.16 7.33 18.27
C ALA A 516 -20.65 7.31 18.04
N LEU A 517 -20.01 6.12 18.06
CA LEU A 517 -18.59 5.97 17.73
C LEU A 517 -18.29 6.44 16.31
N GLU A 518 -19.09 6.01 15.32
CA GLU A 518 -18.89 6.41 13.93
C GLU A 518 -19.05 7.93 13.76
N LYS A 519 -20.05 8.54 14.40
CA LYS A 519 -20.24 10.00 14.35
C LYS A 519 -19.17 10.78 15.08
N ALA A 520 -18.73 10.31 16.23
CA ALA A 520 -17.66 10.95 16.97
C ALA A 520 -16.34 10.86 16.20
N ALA A 521 -16.03 9.72 15.57
CA ALA A 521 -14.84 9.57 14.74
C ALA A 521 -14.87 10.50 13.50
N GLU A 522 -16.02 10.63 12.83
CA GLU A 522 -16.21 11.57 11.72
C GLU A 522 -15.99 13.02 12.18
N ALA A 523 -16.59 13.41 13.30
CA ALA A 523 -16.53 14.78 13.81
C ALA A 523 -15.18 15.19 14.41
N THR A 524 -14.39 14.23 14.91
CA THR A 524 -13.10 14.50 15.58
C THR A 524 -11.90 14.31 14.66
N ARG A 525 -12.10 13.88 13.41
CA ARG A 525 -11.02 13.72 12.44
C ARG A 525 -10.33 15.06 12.17
N ARG A 526 -9.02 15.10 12.41
CA ARG A 526 -8.15 16.23 12.03
C ARG A 526 -7.29 15.82 10.83
N PRO A 527 -7.58 16.28 9.61
CA PRO A 527 -6.69 16.05 8.49
C PRO A 527 -5.35 16.76 8.73
N GLN A 528 -4.26 16.18 8.23
CA GLN A 528 -2.99 16.90 8.14
C GLN A 528 -3.19 18.12 7.25
N GLN A 529 -2.65 19.26 7.66
CA GLN A 529 -2.68 20.47 6.86
C GLN A 529 -1.32 20.67 6.19
N ARG A 530 -1.34 21.21 4.98
CA ARG A 530 -0.13 21.62 4.27
C ARG A 530 0.57 22.72 5.06
N GLU A 531 1.85 22.52 5.31
CA GLU A 531 2.74 23.60 5.73
C GLU A 531 3.15 24.38 4.47
N THR A 532 2.78 25.65 4.42
CA THR A 532 3.17 26.53 3.31
C THR A 532 4.39 27.32 3.77
N PRO A 533 5.57 27.15 3.16
CA PRO A 533 6.75 27.90 3.55
C PRO A 533 6.51 29.39 3.32
N GLU A 534 7.01 30.25 4.22
CA GLU A 534 6.86 31.71 4.11
C GLU A 534 7.44 32.27 2.80
N LYS A 535 8.49 31.62 2.28
CA LYS A 535 9.08 31.88 0.98
C LYS A 535 9.47 30.56 0.32
N LEU A 536 9.04 30.36 -0.92
CA LEU A 536 9.55 29.27 -1.73
C LEU A 536 11.05 29.50 -2.04
N PRO A 537 11.85 28.43 -2.18
CA PRO A 537 13.24 28.55 -2.62
C PRO A 537 13.37 29.36 -3.91
N GLU A 538 14.45 30.13 -4.07
CA GLU A 538 14.61 31.07 -5.20
C GLU A 538 14.47 30.39 -6.58
N LEU A 539 14.79 29.09 -6.68
CA LEU A 539 14.64 28.29 -7.90
C LEU A 539 13.19 28.07 -8.38
N ILE A 540 12.17 28.34 -7.56
CA ILE A 540 10.76 28.21 -7.95
C ILE A 540 10.15 29.53 -8.39
N ARG A 541 10.82 30.67 -8.15
CA ARG A 541 10.25 31.96 -8.57
C ARG A 541 10.10 31.99 -10.09
N PRO A 542 9.00 32.54 -10.62
CA PRO A 542 8.87 32.75 -12.05
C PRO A 542 10.09 33.51 -12.56
N LEU A 543 10.65 33.08 -13.69
CA LEU A 543 11.59 33.88 -14.47
C LEU A 543 10.83 35.15 -14.85
N THR A 544 11.01 36.21 -14.06
CA THR A 544 10.38 37.52 -14.24
C THR A 544 10.73 38.13 -15.59
#